data_AF-A0A9R1KPU0-F1
#
_entry.id   AF-A0A9R1KPU0-F1
#
_cell.length_a   1.000
_cell.length_b   1.000
_cell.length_c   1.000
_cell.angle_alpha   90.00
_cell.angle_beta   90.00
_cell.angle_gamma   90.00
#
_symmetry.space_group_name_H-M   'P 1'
#
loop_
_entity.id
_entity.type
_entity.pdbx_description
1 polymer ?
#
loop_
_entity_poly.entity_id
_entity_poly.type
_entity_poly.pdbx_seq_one_letter_code
_entity_poly.pdbx_strand_id
1 'polypeptide(L)'
;MRRHGRAFAPWKDSATAQGSFNATVMLEMLRGKRMLFVGDALNRAQYVSLLCLLHRAMPEGSSSFETVDALSIFRAKAYDATIEFYWAPLLAESNADDGVEHQLNDRVIRGAPMDRHSRFWKGADVLVFNSYLWWMTGDKIQILRGADNDMSKDIVEMGAEEAYRLVLHQVVRWLDGNVDPKKSRVFFVTASSTHASGQLWGDEAEGSNCHGQTKPIADASYWGSTSKAMLRVTGEVLGASARVPVGVVNVTQMSEYRRDAHTQVYREQWAPPTKEQLADPKSYADCTHWCLPGVPDAWNELLYWKIFFPASDQAL
;
A
#
# COMPACT_ATOMS: atom_id res chain seq x y z
N MET A 1 -11.93 0.17 18.18
CA MET A 1 -12.60 0.61 16.93
C MET A 1 -14.10 0.34 17.05
N ARG A 2 -14.93 1.40 17.12
CA ARG A 2 -16.40 1.24 17.01
C ARG A 2 -16.72 0.90 15.55
N ARG A 3 -17.34 -0.25 15.30
CA ARG A 3 -17.87 -0.60 13.97
C ARG A 3 -19.04 0.33 13.67
N HIS A 4 -18.83 1.38 12.89
CA HIS A 4 -19.94 2.04 12.22
C HIS A 4 -20.38 1.13 11.06
N GLY A 5 -21.59 0.58 11.16
CA GLY A 5 -22.07 -0.58 10.40
C GLY A 5 -22.28 -0.32 8.91
N ARG A 6 -21.21 -0.30 8.12
CA ARG A 6 -21.30 -0.45 6.65
C ARG A 6 -20.40 -1.61 6.23
N ALA A 7 -21.01 -2.72 5.86
CA ALA A 7 -20.33 -3.79 5.16
C ALA A 7 -20.41 -3.46 3.66
N PHE A 8 -19.25 -3.32 3.01
CA PHE A 8 -19.18 -3.10 1.57
C PHE A 8 -19.44 -4.41 0.81
N ALA A 9 -20.04 -4.33 -0.38
CA ALA A 9 -20.22 -5.51 -1.21
C ALA A 9 -18.86 -6.12 -1.59
N PRO A 10 -18.70 -7.46 -1.50
CA PRO A 10 -17.49 -8.13 -1.95
C PRO A 10 -17.26 -7.87 -3.44
N TRP A 11 -16.03 -7.61 -3.82
CA TRP A 11 -15.66 -7.53 -5.23
C TRP A 11 -15.67 -8.93 -5.85
N LYS A 12 -16.23 -9.07 -7.05
CA LYS A 12 -16.33 -10.35 -7.76
C LYS A 12 -15.73 -10.23 -9.17
N ASP A 13 -14.47 -10.64 -9.33
CA ASP A 13 -13.93 -11.00 -10.65
C ASP A 13 -14.00 -12.51 -10.89
N SER A 14 -13.70 -12.93 -12.12
CA SER A 14 -13.42 -14.33 -12.46
C SER A 14 -12.37 -14.99 -11.55
N ALA A 15 -11.43 -14.22 -10.98
CA ALA A 15 -10.45 -14.70 -10.00
C ALA A 15 -11.08 -15.11 -8.66
N THR A 16 -12.16 -14.45 -8.20
CA THR A 16 -12.85 -14.85 -6.95
C THR A 16 -13.71 -16.10 -7.11
N ALA A 17 -13.95 -16.55 -8.35
CA ALA A 17 -14.53 -17.86 -8.62
C ALA A 17 -13.56 -19.03 -8.35
N GLN A 18 -12.25 -18.76 -8.18
CA GLN A 18 -11.20 -19.79 -8.04
C GLN A 18 -10.71 -20.02 -6.59
N GLY A 19 -11.47 -19.55 -5.59
CA GLY A 19 -11.29 -19.92 -4.18
C GLY A 19 -11.29 -18.70 -3.26
N SER A 20 -12.28 -18.64 -2.36
CA SER A 20 -12.35 -17.61 -1.34
C SER A 20 -11.15 -17.65 -0.39
N PHE A 21 -10.73 -16.50 0.15
CA PHE A 21 -9.67 -16.41 1.15
C PHE A 21 -9.91 -17.36 2.32
N ASN A 22 -8.89 -18.18 2.63
CA ASN A 22 -8.93 -19.10 3.76
C ASN A 22 -7.82 -18.75 4.76
N ALA A 23 -8.22 -18.21 5.90
CA ALA A 23 -7.32 -17.75 6.96
C ALA A 23 -6.45 -18.89 7.52
N THR A 24 -7.01 -20.08 7.73
CA THR A 24 -6.26 -21.24 8.23
C THR A 24 -5.20 -21.67 7.23
N VAL A 25 -5.52 -21.74 5.94
CA VAL A 25 -4.54 -22.08 4.89
C VAL A 25 -3.43 -21.04 4.81
N MET A 26 -3.77 -19.75 4.90
CA MET A 26 -2.77 -18.68 4.92
C MET A 26 -1.85 -18.76 6.15
N LEU A 27 -2.41 -19.00 7.34
CA LEU A 27 -1.65 -19.15 8.58
C LEU A 27 -0.73 -20.39 8.57
N GLU A 28 -1.23 -21.52 8.06
CA GLU A 28 -0.40 -22.74 7.90
C GLU A 28 0.73 -22.53 6.90
N MET A 29 0.48 -21.84 5.78
CA MET A 29 1.53 -21.49 4.83
C MET A 29 2.60 -20.60 5.47
N LEU A 30 2.19 -19.68 6.36
CA LEU A 30 3.08 -18.80 7.12
C LEU A 30 3.72 -19.47 8.35
N ARG A 31 3.45 -20.74 8.64
CA ARG A 31 3.97 -21.39 9.84
C ARG A 31 5.51 -21.38 9.86
N GLY A 32 6.10 -20.84 10.92
CA GLY A 32 7.56 -20.67 11.03
C GLY A 32 8.15 -19.64 10.08
N LYS A 33 7.33 -18.75 9.50
CA LYS A 33 7.73 -17.79 8.46
C LYS A 33 7.49 -16.34 8.86
N ARG A 34 8.18 -15.46 8.12
CA ARG A 34 8.06 -14.02 8.22
C ARG A 34 7.50 -13.41 6.94
N MET A 35 6.35 -12.75 7.06
CA MET A 35 5.74 -11.95 6.00
C MET A 35 5.89 -10.46 6.31
N LEU A 36 6.44 -9.69 5.37
CA LEU A 36 6.74 -8.28 5.57
C LEU A 36 6.11 -7.42 4.48
N PHE A 37 5.23 -6.51 4.89
CA PHE A 37 4.75 -5.39 4.09
C PHE A 37 5.72 -4.21 4.21
N VAL A 38 6.04 -3.56 3.09
CA VAL A 38 6.98 -2.44 3.04
C VAL A 38 6.40 -1.34 2.16
N GLY A 39 6.12 -0.18 2.73
CA GLY A 39 5.57 0.91 1.94
C GLY A 39 4.94 2.04 2.73
N ASP A 40 3.90 2.62 2.12
CA ASP A 40 3.18 3.77 2.63
C ASP A 40 1.93 3.39 3.47
N ALA A 41 1.10 4.38 3.76
CA ALA A 41 -0.10 4.22 4.59
C ALA A 41 -1.16 3.28 3.97
N LEU A 42 -1.20 3.13 2.65
CA LEU A 42 -2.14 2.23 1.97
C LEU A 42 -1.68 0.78 2.10
N ASN A 43 -0.37 0.55 2.06
CA ASN A 43 0.20 -0.76 2.36
C ASN A 43 0.00 -1.14 3.84
N ARG A 44 0.08 -0.17 4.75
CA ARG A 44 -0.31 -0.36 6.15
C ARG A 44 -1.78 -0.75 6.29
N ALA A 45 -2.68 -0.15 5.51
CA ALA A 45 -4.10 -0.51 5.51
C ALA A 45 -4.32 -1.96 5.04
N GLN A 46 -3.58 -2.41 4.02
CA GLN A 46 -3.59 -3.80 3.58
C GLN A 46 -3.06 -4.76 4.64
N TYR A 47 -1.95 -4.41 5.30
CA TYR A 47 -1.41 -5.16 6.44
C TYR A 47 -2.46 -5.33 7.54
N VAL A 48 -3.07 -4.23 8.01
CA VAL A 48 -4.09 -4.27 9.08
C VAL A 48 -5.33 -5.07 8.66
N SER A 49 -5.75 -4.97 7.39
CA SER A 49 -6.80 -5.81 6.82
C SER A 49 -6.45 -7.29 6.90
N LEU A 50 -5.23 -7.68 6.50
CA LEU A 50 -4.80 -9.07 6.54
C LEU A 50 -4.81 -9.58 7.98
N LEU A 51 -4.32 -8.80 8.94
CA LEU A 51 -4.38 -9.17 10.36
C LEU A 51 -5.83 -9.44 10.80
N CYS A 52 -6.78 -8.60 10.40
CA CYS A 52 -8.19 -8.77 10.73
C CYS A 52 -8.79 -10.05 10.10
N LEU A 53 -8.37 -10.40 8.88
CA LEU A 53 -8.79 -11.63 8.20
C LEU A 53 -8.23 -12.89 8.90
N LEU A 54 -6.95 -12.86 9.29
CA LEU A 54 -6.27 -13.98 9.96
C LEU A 54 -6.75 -14.17 11.40
N HIS A 55 -6.91 -13.07 12.15
CA HIS A 55 -7.26 -13.11 13.57
C HIS A 55 -8.58 -13.82 13.84
N ARG A 56 -9.53 -13.81 12.89
CA ARG A 56 -10.82 -14.51 13.00
C ARG A 56 -10.68 -16.04 13.09
N ALA A 57 -9.58 -16.61 12.61
CA ALA A 57 -9.32 -18.04 12.63
C ALA A 57 -8.33 -18.46 13.74
N MET A 58 -7.98 -17.53 14.63
CA MET A 58 -7.00 -17.74 15.68
C MET A 58 -7.67 -17.86 17.06
N PRO A 59 -7.17 -18.72 17.96
CA PRO A 59 -7.61 -18.75 19.34
C PRO A 59 -7.31 -17.42 20.07
N GLU A 60 -8.23 -16.94 20.92
CA GLU A 60 -7.93 -16.84 22.35
C GLU A 60 -6.50 -16.46 22.78
N GLY A 61 -6.03 -15.22 22.68
CA GLY A 61 -4.70 -14.84 23.21
C GLY A 61 -3.49 -15.44 22.48
N SER A 62 -3.69 -16.07 21.31
CA SER A 62 -2.62 -16.62 20.47
C SER A 62 -1.94 -15.59 19.58
N SER A 63 -2.13 -14.29 19.84
CA SER A 63 -1.49 -13.19 19.14
C SER A 63 -0.79 -12.21 20.09
N SER A 64 0.17 -11.47 19.56
CA SER A 64 0.74 -10.27 20.19
C SER A 64 1.14 -9.25 19.15
N PHE A 65 1.20 -7.98 19.55
CA PHE A 65 1.64 -6.89 18.70
C PHE A 65 2.79 -6.14 19.39
N GLU A 66 3.80 -5.77 18.63
CA GLU A 66 4.88 -4.90 19.09
C GLU A 66 5.27 -3.91 17.98
N THR A 67 5.98 -2.86 18.36
CA THR A 67 6.55 -1.91 17.42
C THR A 67 7.99 -1.63 17.83
N VAL A 68 8.90 -1.73 16.88
CA VAL A 68 10.33 -1.48 17.05
C VAL A 68 10.76 -0.55 15.93
N ASP A 69 11.20 0.66 16.25
CA ASP A 69 11.44 1.72 15.28
C ASP A 69 10.21 1.92 14.34
N ALA A 70 10.45 1.84 13.02
CA ALA A 70 9.45 1.92 11.96
C ALA A 70 8.76 0.57 11.63
N LEU A 71 9.06 -0.50 12.38
CA LEU A 71 8.57 -1.85 12.15
C LEU A 71 7.45 -2.21 13.14
N SER A 72 6.24 -2.43 12.63
CA SER A 72 5.12 -3.04 13.35
C SER A 72 5.12 -4.55 13.16
N ILE A 73 5.06 -5.32 14.24
CA ILE A 73 5.15 -6.79 14.21
C ILE A 73 3.91 -7.38 14.88
N PHE A 74 3.15 -8.15 14.11
CA PHE A 74 2.12 -9.04 14.64
C PHE A 74 2.65 -10.47 14.68
N ARG A 75 2.61 -11.11 15.85
CA ARG A 75 2.97 -12.52 16.02
C ARG A 75 1.74 -13.39 16.15
N ALA A 76 1.62 -14.40 15.30
CA ALA A 76 0.66 -15.49 15.45
C ALA A 76 1.35 -16.66 16.17
N LYS A 77 1.28 -16.68 17.50
CA LYS A 77 2.06 -17.58 18.38
C LYS A 77 1.80 -19.06 18.08
N ALA A 78 0.54 -19.42 17.79
CA ALA A 78 0.16 -20.81 17.48
C ALA A 78 0.78 -21.34 16.16
N TYR A 79 1.25 -20.44 15.31
CA TYR A 79 1.87 -20.74 14.02
C TYR A 79 3.37 -20.44 13.99
N ASP A 80 3.93 -19.90 15.08
CA ASP A 80 5.30 -19.38 15.09
C ASP A 80 5.59 -18.47 13.87
N ALA A 81 4.62 -17.62 13.55
CA ALA A 81 4.63 -16.79 12.34
C ALA A 81 4.62 -15.30 12.69
N THR A 82 5.31 -14.49 11.90
CA THR A 82 5.21 -13.02 11.98
C THR A 82 4.64 -12.43 10.69
N ILE A 83 3.70 -11.50 10.87
CA ILE A 83 3.19 -10.64 9.81
C ILE A 83 3.56 -9.22 10.24
N GLU A 84 4.26 -8.50 9.37
CA GLU A 84 4.96 -7.28 9.73
C GLU A 84 4.66 -6.17 8.73
N PHE A 85 4.75 -4.92 9.19
CA PHE A 85 4.70 -3.73 8.35
C PHE A 85 5.88 -2.82 8.67
N TYR A 86 6.64 -2.45 7.65
CA TYR A 86 7.74 -1.50 7.76
C TYR A 86 7.43 -0.22 6.99
N TRP A 87 7.49 0.91 7.68
CA TRP A 87 7.28 2.23 7.10
C TRP A 87 8.47 2.63 6.21
N ALA A 88 8.25 2.63 4.91
CA ALA A 88 9.19 3.10 3.88
C ALA A 88 8.38 3.64 2.70
N PRO A 89 7.69 4.77 2.88
CA PRO A 89 6.63 5.23 1.98
C PRO A 89 7.10 5.57 0.57
N LEU A 90 8.35 6.02 0.43
CA LEU A 90 9.01 6.24 -0.86
C LEU A 90 9.99 5.12 -1.22
N LEU A 91 10.13 4.07 -0.39
CA LEU A 91 11.10 2.95 -0.47
C LEU A 91 12.59 3.36 -0.42
N ALA A 92 12.94 4.54 -0.92
CA ALA A 92 14.21 5.20 -0.69
C ALA A 92 14.24 5.88 0.68
N GLU A 93 15.44 6.04 1.24
CA GLU A 93 15.64 6.83 2.45
C GLU A 93 15.20 8.27 2.23
N SER A 94 14.42 8.82 3.15
CA SER A 94 13.80 10.12 3.01
C SER A 94 13.68 10.88 4.33
N ASN A 95 13.37 12.17 4.25
CA ASN A 95 13.01 12.96 5.42
C ASN A 95 11.65 12.58 6.02
N ALA A 96 10.89 11.68 5.38
CA ALA A 96 9.55 11.27 5.79
C ALA A 96 9.48 9.79 6.26
N ASP A 97 10.62 9.25 6.70
CA ASP A 97 10.77 7.87 7.16
C ASP A 97 10.37 7.66 8.63
N ASP A 98 9.95 8.70 9.34
CA ASP A 98 9.40 8.56 10.68
C ASP A 98 7.95 8.03 10.62
N GLY A 99 7.67 6.89 11.27
CA GLY A 99 6.34 6.28 11.24
C GLY A 99 5.24 7.12 11.92
N VAL A 100 5.61 8.14 12.69
CA VAL A 100 4.73 9.02 13.47
C VAL A 100 4.79 10.46 12.96
N GLU A 101 5.99 11.03 12.83
CA GLU A 101 6.23 12.42 12.44
C GLU A 101 6.68 12.56 10.97
N HIS A 102 5.76 12.32 10.03
CA HIS A 102 6.04 12.32 8.58
C HIS A 102 5.22 13.33 7.75
N GLN A 103 4.56 14.27 8.43
CA GLN A 103 3.82 15.36 7.77
C GLN A 103 4.77 16.51 7.48
N LEU A 104 5.29 16.55 6.25
CA LEU A 104 6.23 17.56 5.79
C LEU A 104 5.69 18.23 4.53
N ASN A 105 5.98 19.53 4.37
CA ASN A 105 5.60 20.30 3.18
C ASN A 105 6.42 19.84 1.97
N ASP A 106 7.71 19.62 2.17
CA ASP A 106 8.64 19.17 1.12
C ASP A 106 9.19 17.79 1.45
N ARG A 107 9.21 16.91 0.45
CA ARG A 107 9.74 15.55 0.56
C ARG A 107 11.05 15.44 -0.18
N VAL A 108 12.08 15.02 0.54
CA VAL A 108 13.44 14.83 0.00
C VAL A 108 13.80 13.35 0.13
N ILE A 109 14.17 12.73 -0.99
CA ILE A 109 14.73 11.38 -1.02
C ILE A 109 16.26 11.42 -1.17
N ARG A 110 16.95 10.42 -0.64
CA ARG A 110 18.37 10.18 -0.92
C ARG A 110 18.49 9.39 -2.21
N GLY A 111 19.39 9.83 -3.09
CA GLY A 111 19.62 9.18 -4.39
C GLY A 111 20.22 7.77 -4.30
N ALA A 112 20.92 7.42 -3.22
CA ALA A 112 21.42 6.09 -2.83
C ALA A 112 22.31 6.25 -1.56
N PRO A 113 22.50 5.24 -0.70
CA PRO A 113 21.91 3.88 -0.69
C PRO A 113 20.57 3.77 0.08
N MET A 114 19.98 2.56 0.11
CA MET A 114 18.74 2.20 0.82
C MET A 114 18.98 1.26 2.02
N ASP A 115 20.19 1.30 2.58
CA ASP A 115 20.66 0.31 3.55
C ASP A 115 19.93 0.41 4.90
N ARG A 116 19.51 1.61 5.31
CA ARG A 116 18.76 1.82 6.54
C ARG A 116 17.41 1.10 6.52
N HIS A 117 16.74 1.10 5.36
CA HIS A 117 15.49 0.37 5.19
C HIS A 117 15.74 -1.12 4.96
N SER A 118 16.65 -1.43 4.03
CA SER A 118 16.76 -2.77 3.50
C SER A 118 17.32 -3.79 4.49
N ARG A 119 17.97 -3.34 5.57
CA ARG A 119 18.32 -4.20 6.72
C ARG A 119 17.11 -4.92 7.33
N PHE A 120 15.93 -4.30 7.30
CA PHE A 120 14.69 -4.90 7.82
C PHE A 120 14.06 -5.88 6.83
N TRP A 121 14.37 -5.78 5.53
CA TRP A 121 13.78 -6.65 4.50
C TRP A 121 14.45 -8.02 4.45
N LYS A 122 15.72 -8.11 4.85
CA LYS A 122 16.51 -9.35 4.83
C LYS A 122 15.83 -10.45 5.66
N GLY A 123 15.81 -11.66 5.12
CA GLY A 123 15.31 -12.85 5.80
C GLY A 123 13.79 -12.99 5.83
N ALA A 124 13.01 -12.10 5.20
CA ALA A 124 11.57 -12.33 5.04
C ALA A 124 11.31 -13.46 4.02
N ASP A 125 10.37 -14.35 4.34
CA ASP A 125 9.88 -15.41 3.43
C ASP A 125 8.90 -14.85 2.40
N VAL A 126 8.14 -13.82 2.76
CA VAL A 126 7.20 -13.14 1.86
C VAL A 126 7.39 -11.63 1.99
N LEU A 127 7.75 -10.97 0.90
CA LEU A 127 7.88 -9.51 0.82
C LEU A 127 6.72 -8.94 0.00
N VAL A 128 6.05 -7.91 0.52
CA VAL A 128 4.95 -7.23 -0.16
C VAL A 128 5.23 -5.73 -0.18
N PHE A 129 5.73 -5.23 -1.30
CA PHE A 129 6.06 -3.82 -1.48
C PHE A 129 4.87 -3.02 -2.02
N ASN A 130 4.83 -1.74 -1.67
CA ASN A 130 3.96 -0.76 -2.31
C ASN A 130 4.54 0.65 -2.12
N SER A 131 4.43 1.48 -3.15
CA SER A 131 4.77 2.90 -3.05
C SER A 131 4.12 3.63 -4.22
N TYR A 132 3.26 4.61 -3.92
CA TYR A 132 2.60 5.41 -4.94
C TYR A 132 2.14 6.78 -4.45
N LEU A 133 1.41 6.83 -3.32
CA LEU A 133 0.64 8.02 -2.93
C LEU A 133 1.49 9.30 -2.90
N TRP A 134 2.68 9.23 -2.31
CA TRP A 134 3.53 10.39 -2.10
C TRP A 134 4.31 10.83 -3.34
N TRP A 135 4.32 10.01 -4.39
CA TRP A 135 4.86 10.41 -5.68
C TRP A 135 3.89 11.29 -6.47
N MET A 136 2.63 11.37 -6.04
CA MET A 136 1.56 12.14 -6.68
C MET A 136 1.39 13.56 -6.10
N THR A 137 2.24 13.98 -5.16
CA THR A 137 2.10 15.30 -4.51
C THR A 137 2.62 16.47 -5.34
N GLY A 138 3.35 16.21 -6.43
CA GLY A 138 3.84 17.23 -7.35
C GLY A 138 4.61 16.61 -8.53
N ASP A 139 4.89 17.42 -9.55
CA ASP A 139 5.55 16.96 -10.78
C ASP A 139 7.03 16.62 -10.58
N LYS A 140 7.63 17.12 -9.51
CA LYS A 140 9.05 16.93 -9.19
C LYS A 140 9.25 16.46 -7.76
N ILE A 141 10.33 15.71 -7.57
CA ILE A 141 10.81 15.23 -6.28
C ILE A 141 12.19 15.82 -6.02
N GLN A 142 12.41 16.28 -4.79
CA GLN A 142 13.71 16.71 -4.32
C GLN A 142 14.58 15.51 -4.01
N ILE A 143 15.78 15.47 -4.59
CA ILE A 143 16.76 14.42 -4.42
C ILE A 143 18.03 15.03 -3.82
N LEU A 144 18.41 14.52 -2.65
CA LEU A 144 19.68 14.85 -2.03
C LEU A 144 20.83 14.19 -2.80
N ARG A 145 21.79 14.98 -3.29
CA ARG A 145 23.07 14.46 -3.81
C ARG A 145 24.09 14.41 -2.67
N GLY A 146 24.76 13.27 -2.51
CA GLY A 146 25.87 13.12 -1.56
C GLY A 146 25.57 12.15 -0.42
N ALA A 147 26.63 11.80 0.31
CA ALA A 147 26.59 10.87 1.45
C ALA A 147 26.37 11.58 2.79
N ASP A 148 26.30 12.91 2.80
CA ASP A 148 26.18 13.69 4.03
C ASP A 148 24.78 13.56 4.62
N ASN A 149 24.70 13.47 5.95
CA ASN A 149 23.42 13.33 6.65
C ASN A 149 22.59 14.62 6.66
N ASP A 150 23.13 15.74 6.17
CA ASP A 150 22.45 17.02 6.05
C ASP A 150 21.54 17.05 4.82
N MET A 151 20.24 16.83 5.03
CA MET A 151 19.22 16.83 3.97
C MET A 151 18.95 18.22 3.37
N SER A 152 19.68 19.27 3.77
CA SER A 152 19.45 20.66 3.33
C SER A 152 20.44 21.18 2.27
N LYS A 153 21.48 20.41 1.93
CA LYS A 153 22.54 20.81 0.99
C LYS A 153 22.51 19.94 -0.26
N ASP A 154 22.91 20.47 -1.42
CA ASP A 154 23.05 19.70 -2.67
C ASP A 154 21.77 18.98 -3.15
N ILE A 155 20.61 19.61 -2.92
CA ILE A 155 19.32 19.15 -3.43
C ILE A 155 19.19 19.47 -4.91
N VAL A 156 18.73 18.49 -5.69
CA VAL A 156 18.27 18.71 -7.07
C VAL A 156 16.87 18.22 -7.25
N GLU A 157 16.17 18.76 -8.24
CA GLU A 157 14.85 18.28 -8.60
C GLU A 157 14.93 17.28 -9.75
N MET A 158 14.12 16.24 -9.67
CA MET A 158 13.91 15.26 -10.74
C MET A 158 12.41 15.12 -10.96
N GLY A 159 11.98 14.86 -12.20
CA GLY A 159 10.57 14.55 -12.45
C GLY A 159 10.13 13.34 -11.61
N ALA A 160 8.89 13.38 -11.11
CA ALA A 160 8.39 12.37 -10.19
C ALA A 160 8.39 10.96 -10.82
N GLU A 161 8.12 10.86 -12.13
CA GLU A 161 8.17 9.59 -12.88
C GLU A 161 9.60 9.03 -12.93
N GLU A 162 10.60 9.87 -13.27
CA GLU A 162 12.00 9.44 -13.33
C GLU A 162 12.54 9.08 -11.94
N ALA A 163 12.17 9.85 -10.91
CA ALA A 163 12.57 9.57 -9.54
C ALA A 163 11.97 8.25 -9.05
N TYR A 164 10.69 7.99 -9.35
CA TYR A 164 10.03 6.72 -9.03
C TYR A 164 10.70 5.54 -9.75
N ARG A 165 10.99 5.70 -11.04
CA ARG A 165 11.74 4.70 -11.84
C ARG A 165 13.09 4.39 -11.21
N LEU A 166 13.84 5.43 -10.83
CA LEU A 166 15.15 5.30 -10.20
C LEU A 166 15.07 4.50 -8.90
N VAL A 167 14.10 4.78 -8.05
CA VAL A 167 13.93 4.07 -6.77
C VAL A 167 13.50 2.62 -7.00
N LEU A 168 12.54 2.34 -7.89
CA LEU A 168 12.16 0.96 -8.20
C LEU A 168 13.34 0.15 -8.74
N HIS A 169 14.21 0.74 -9.57
CA HIS A 169 15.42 0.06 -10.02
C HIS A 169 16.39 -0.25 -8.88
N GLN A 170 16.42 0.54 -7.81
CA GLN A 170 17.22 0.21 -6.62
C GLN A 170 16.60 -0.94 -5.83
N VAL A 171 15.28 -0.96 -5.69
CA VAL A 171 14.57 -2.08 -5.06
C VAL A 171 14.85 -3.37 -5.81
N VAL A 172 14.70 -3.40 -7.14
CA VAL A 172 14.99 -4.58 -7.96
C VAL A 172 16.45 -5.01 -7.85
N ARG A 173 17.41 -4.08 -7.92
CA ARG A 173 18.84 -4.39 -7.71
C ARG A 173 19.10 -4.98 -6.33
N TRP A 174 18.44 -4.47 -5.30
CA TRP A 174 18.55 -5.02 -3.96
C TRP A 174 17.98 -6.44 -3.89
N LEU A 175 16.81 -6.68 -4.49
CA LEU A 175 16.18 -8.00 -4.53
C LEU A 175 17.11 -9.03 -5.19
N ASP A 176 17.60 -8.73 -6.39
CA ASP A 176 18.49 -9.63 -7.15
C ASP A 176 19.81 -9.93 -6.41
N GLY A 177 20.29 -9.00 -5.58
CA GLY A 177 21.49 -9.17 -4.75
C GLY A 177 21.26 -9.90 -3.42
N ASN A 178 20.06 -9.82 -2.82
CA ASN A 178 19.85 -10.20 -1.43
C ASN A 178 18.77 -11.27 -1.20
N VAL A 179 17.92 -11.56 -2.18
CA VAL A 179 16.80 -12.50 -2.04
C VAL A 179 17.10 -13.82 -2.74
N ASP A 180 16.85 -14.93 -2.04
CA ASP A 180 16.86 -16.27 -2.62
C ASP A 180 15.46 -16.63 -3.12
N PRO A 181 15.19 -16.66 -4.44
CA PRO A 181 13.86 -16.90 -4.99
C PRO A 181 13.35 -18.33 -4.72
N LYS A 182 14.21 -19.24 -4.24
CA LYS A 182 13.78 -20.58 -3.79
C LYS A 182 13.19 -20.59 -2.39
N LYS A 183 13.49 -19.58 -1.58
CA LYS A 183 13.08 -19.48 -0.17
C LYS A 183 12.05 -18.38 0.05
N SER A 184 12.16 -17.29 -0.70
CA SER A 184 11.35 -16.10 -0.51
C SER A 184 10.52 -15.80 -1.75
N ARG A 185 9.36 -15.20 -1.53
CA ARG A 185 8.47 -14.71 -2.58
C ARG A 185 8.30 -13.21 -2.46
N VAL A 186 8.26 -12.52 -3.58
CA VAL A 186 8.20 -11.06 -3.63
C VAL A 186 6.99 -10.64 -4.41
N PHE A 187 6.25 -9.68 -3.86
CA PHE A 187 5.08 -9.09 -4.46
C PHE A 187 5.19 -7.57 -4.45
N PHE A 188 4.58 -6.93 -5.45
CA PHE A 188 4.38 -5.50 -5.49
C PHE A 188 2.90 -5.21 -5.72
N VAL A 189 2.31 -4.41 -4.83
CA VAL A 189 0.91 -3.98 -4.90
C VAL A 189 0.90 -2.67 -5.66
N THR A 190 0.11 -2.60 -6.73
CA THR A 190 0.06 -1.41 -7.60
C THR A 190 -0.60 -0.21 -6.92
N ALA A 191 -0.65 0.93 -7.63
CA ALA A 191 -1.21 2.17 -7.13
C ALA A 191 -2.63 2.00 -6.55
N SER A 192 -2.85 2.52 -5.33
CA SER A 192 -4.18 2.75 -4.79
C SER A 192 -4.74 4.07 -5.34
N SER A 193 -5.97 4.05 -5.82
CA SER A 193 -6.66 5.24 -6.33
C SER A 193 -7.06 6.21 -5.21
N THR A 194 -7.33 7.46 -5.60
CA THR A 194 -7.93 8.50 -4.74
C THR A 194 -9.21 9.03 -5.41
N HIS A 195 -10.12 9.56 -4.60
CA HIS A 195 -11.43 10.05 -5.06
C HIS A 195 -11.69 11.48 -4.56
N ALA A 196 -10.74 12.37 -4.78
CA ALA A 196 -10.77 13.75 -4.27
C ALA A 196 -11.61 14.73 -5.12
N SER A 197 -11.97 14.35 -6.36
CA SER A 197 -12.72 15.19 -7.30
C SER A 197 -13.84 14.39 -7.93
N GLY A 198 -15.09 14.76 -7.63
CA GLY A 198 -16.26 14.08 -8.16
C GLY A 198 -16.56 14.39 -9.61
N GLN A 199 -15.98 15.48 -10.14
CA GLN A 199 -16.04 15.80 -11.56
C GLN A 199 -15.46 14.66 -12.43
N LEU A 200 -14.48 13.91 -11.92
CA LEU A 200 -13.89 12.75 -12.63
C LEU A 200 -14.90 11.64 -12.91
N TRP A 201 -15.98 11.54 -12.13
CA TRP A 201 -17.05 10.56 -12.33
C TRP A 201 -18.40 11.21 -12.65
N GLY A 202 -18.39 12.44 -13.16
CA GLY A 202 -19.57 13.15 -13.64
C GLY A 202 -20.42 13.81 -12.56
N ASP A 203 -19.90 14.01 -11.34
CA ASP A 203 -20.59 14.79 -10.31
C ASP A 203 -20.29 16.29 -10.48
N GLU A 204 -21.28 17.02 -10.99
CA GLU A 204 -21.19 18.46 -11.27
C GLU A 204 -21.27 19.34 -10.02
N ALA A 205 -21.54 18.79 -8.83
CA ALA A 205 -21.60 19.60 -7.62
C ALA A 205 -20.23 20.19 -7.27
N GLU A 206 -20.21 21.48 -6.94
CA GLU A 206 -18.98 22.17 -6.54
C GLU A 206 -18.37 21.51 -5.29
N GLY A 207 -17.06 21.26 -5.34
CA GLY A 207 -16.33 20.57 -4.28
C GLY A 207 -16.77 19.12 -4.05
N SER A 208 -17.45 18.49 -5.01
CA SER A 208 -17.80 17.07 -4.93
C SER A 208 -16.55 16.20 -4.78
N ASN A 209 -16.63 15.19 -3.92
CA ASN A 209 -15.58 14.20 -3.69
C ASN A 209 -16.20 12.90 -3.15
N CYS A 210 -15.40 12.00 -2.57
CA CYS A 210 -15.88 10.73 -2.03
C CYS A 210 -16.91 10.86 -0.88
N HIS A 211 -17.04 12.02 -0.25
CA HIS A 211 -17.95 12.20 0.88
C HIS A 211 -19.41 12.02 0.47
N GLY A 212 -20.15 11.19 1.22
CA GLY A 212 -21.54 10.87 0.92
C GLY A 212 -21.73 9.85 -0.21
N GLN A 213 -20.66 9.45 -0.90
CA GLN A 213 -20.73 8.37 -1.88
C GLN A 213 -20.93 7.03 -1.14
N THR A 214 -21.93 6.28 -1.59
CA THR A 214 -22.34 5.00 -0.95
C THR A 214 -22.46 3.84 -1.95
N LYS A 215 -22.19 4.11 -3.22
CA LYS A 215 -22.21 3.12 -4.29
C LYS A 215 -20.93 3.24 -5.13
N PRO A 216 -20.39 2.10 -5.61
CA PRO A 216 -19.32 2.11 -6.59
C PRO A 216 -19.69 2.88 -7.86
N ILE A 217 -18.68 3.26 -8.62
CA ILE A 217 -18.84 3.77 -9.98
C ILE A 217 -19.29 2.61 -10.87
N ALA A 218 -20.38 2.82 -11.61
CA ALA A 218 -20.97 1.81 -12.48
C ALA A 218 -20.38 1.79 -13.90
N ASP A 219 -19.75 2.88 -14.32
CA ASP A 219 -19.08 2.97 -15.62
C ASP A 219 -17.82 2.11 -15.63
N ALA A 220 -17.85 1.01 -16.40
CA ALA A 220 -16.73 0.09 -16.55
C ALA A 220 -15.54 0.67 -17.33
N SER A 221 -15.71 1.82 -17.99
CA SER A 221 -14.63 2.53 -18.67
C SER A 221 -13.95 3.59 -17.80
N TYR A 222 -14.43 3.78 -16.57
CA TYR A 222 -13.93 4.79 -15.66
C TYR A 222 -12.43 4.62 -15.37
N TRP A 223 -11.72 5.74 -15.47
CA TRP A 223 -10.34 5.89 -15.03
C TRP A 223 -10.19 7.26 -14.37
N GLY A 224 -9.89 7.28 -13.08
CA GLY A 224 -9.72 8.50 -12.31
C GLY A 224 -8.36 9.16 -12.51
N SER A 225 -7.83 9.70 -11.42
CA SER A 225 -6.56 10.45 -11.41
C SER A 225 -5.31 9.57 -11.28
N THR A 226 -5.43 8.24 -11.28
CA THR A 226 -4.25 7.38 -11.14
C THR A 226 -3.33 7.49 -12.35
N SER A 227 -2.04 7.68 -12.11
CA SER A 227 -1.05 7.88 -13.17
C SER A 227 -0.75 6.60 -13.92
N LYS A 228 -1.21 6.53 -15.18
CA LYS A 228 -0.86 5.45 -16.12
C LYS A 228 0.65 5.36 -16.37
N ALA A 229 1.34 6.49 -16.32
CA ALA A 229 2.78 6.54 -16.55
C ALA A 229 3.56 5.88 -15.40
N MET A 230 3.16 6.11 -14.15
CA MET A 230 3.73 5.42 -12.99
C MET A 230 3.46 3.92 -13.02
N LEU A 231 2.25 3.51 -13.39
CA LEU A 231 1.92 2.09 -13.54
C LEU A 231 2.75 1.40 -14.62
N ARG A 232 2.99 2.08 -15.75
CA ARG A 232 3.89 1.60 -16.80
C ARG A 232 5.31 1.42 -16.26
N VAL A 233 5.83 2.40 -15.52
CA VAL A 233 7.15 2.31 -14.87
C VAL A 233 7.19 1.12 -13.92
N THR A 234 6.16 0.93 -13.08
CA THR A 234 6.06 -0.23 -12.19
C THR A 234 6.16 -1.55 -12.97
N GLY A 235 5.38 -1.71 -14.04
CA GLY A 235 5.40 -2.91 -14.88
C GLY A 235 6.75 -3.16 -15.55
N GLU A 236 7.31 -2.13 -16.18
CA GLU A 236 8.61 -2.19 -16.88
C GLU A 236 9.76 -2.56 -15.93
N VAL A 237 9.85 -1.88 -14.78
CA VAL A 237 10.98 -2.04 -13.86
C VAL A 237 10.91 -3.38 -13.13
N LEU A 238 9.74 -3.78 -12.65
CA LEU A 238 9.57 -5.05 -11.95
C LEU A 238 9.71 -6.25 -12.89
N GLY A 239 9.23 -6.12 -14.14
CA GLY A 239 9.39 -7.14 -15.18
C GLY A 239 10.83 -7.32 -15.64
N ALA A 240 11.69 -6.32 -15.45
CA ALA A 240 13.12 -6.38 -15.76
C ALA A 240 13.97 -7.07 -14.66
N SER A 241 13.36 -7.51 -13.55
CA SER A 241 14.05 -8.25 -12.49
C SER A 241 14.59 -9.57 -13.03
N ALA A 242 15.91 -9.74 -13.03
CA ALA A 242 16.55 -10.83 -13.77
C ALA A 242 16.58 -12.14 -12.99
N ARG A 243 16.65 -12.08 -11.65
CA ARG A 243 16.83 -13.26 -10.79
C ARG A 243 15.62 -13.51 -9.90
N VAL A 244 14.99 -12.47 -9.39
CA VAL A 244 13.90 -12.60 -8.41
C VAL A 244 12.57 -12.21 -9.07
N PRO A 245 11.68 -13.17 -9.38
CA PRO A 245 10.36 -12.85 -9.91
C PRO A 245 9.56 -12.01 -8.91
N VAL A 246 9.00 -10.89 -9.38
CA VAL A 246 8.12 -10.04 -8.59
C VAL A 246 6.68 -10.24 -9.06
N GLY A 247 5.85 -10.82 -8.20
CA GLY A 247 4.42 -10.97 -8.48
C GLY A 247 3.69 -9.64 -8.35
N VAL A 248 2.96 -9.22 -9.39
CA VAL A 248 2.19 -7.97 -9.34
C VAL A 248 0.78 -8.23 -8.84
N VAL A 249 0.42 -7.61 -7.71
CA VAL A 249 -0.95 -7.57 -7.20
C VAL A 249 -1.60 -6.31 -7.76
N ASN A 250 -2.22 -6.44 -8.94
CA ASN A 250 -2.85 -5.32 -9.64
C ASN A 250 -4.19 -4.95 -8.99
N VAL A 251 -4.15 -3.95 -8.12
CA VAL A 251 -5.32 -3.47 -7.36
C VAL A 251 -5.89 -2.18 -7.91
N THR A 252 -5.27 -1.59 -8.93
CA THR A 252 -5.55 -0.20 -9.33
C THR A 252 -6.94 -0.05 -9.91
N GLN A 253 -7.25 -0.76 -11.01
CA GLN A 253 -8.55 -0.62 -11.68
C GLN A 253 -9.71 -1.01 -10.77
N MET A 254 -9.57 -2.09 -10.00
CA MET A 254 -10.63 -2.51 -9.08
C MET A 254 -10.89 -1.46 -7.99
N SER A 255 -9.86 -0.70 -7.58
CA SER A 255 -9.99 0.33 -6.55
C SER A 255 -10.54 1.64 -7.13
N GLU A 256 -10.29 1.96 -8.40
CA GLU A 256 -10.88 3.10 -9.13
C GLU A 256 -12.41 3.08 -9.08
N TYR A 257 -13.05 1.92 -9.10
CA TYR A 257 -14.52 1.89 -9.00
C TYR A 257 -15.06 2.23 -7.61
N ARG A 258 -14.21 2.29 -6.58
CA ARG A 258 -14.64 2.18 -5.18
C ARG A 258 -14.70 3.51 -4.43
N ARG A 259 -15.16 4.58 -5.09
CA ARG A 259 -15.39 5.89 -4.45
C ARG A 259 -16.21 5.84 -3.15
N ASP A 260 -17.01 4.80 -2.98
CA ASP A 260 -17.86 4.55 -1.81
C ASP A 260 -17.11 4.10 -0.55
N ALA A 261 -15.90 3.58 -0.69
CA ALA A 261 -15.24 2.79 0.37
C ALA A 261 -14.19 3.54 1.20
N HIS A 262 -13.99 4.84 0.92
CA HIS A 262 -13.06 5.67 1.67
C HIS A 262 -13.52 5.91 3.10
N THR A 263 -12.58 6.29 3.98
CA THR A 263 -12.88 6.66 5.37
C THR A 263 -13.73 7.92 5.45
N GLN A 264 -13.67 8.80 4.44
CA GLN A 264 -14.40 10.08 4.41
C GLN A 264 -14.05 10.87 5.68
N VAL A 265 -15.05 11.27 6.47
CA VAL A 265 -14.84 11.96 7.75
C VAL A 265 -14.66 11.02 8.95
N TYR A 266 -14.86 9.72 8.75
CA TYR A 266 -14.86 8.68 9.79
C TYR A 266 -13.46 8.11 10.04
N ARG A 267 -12.50 8.98 10.30
CA ARG A 267 -11.13 8.63 10.68
C ARG A 267 -10.73 9.32 11.98
N GLU A 268 -9.62 8.88 12.56
CA GLU A 268 -8.98 9.64 13.63
C GLU A 268 -8.62 11.04 13.12
N GLN A 269 -9.07 12.07 13.82
CA GLN A 269 -8.74 13.46 13.51
C GLN A 269 -7.73 13.93 14.56
N TRP A 270 -6.50 14.23 14.13
CA TRP A 270 -5.43 14.68 15.03
C TRP A 270 -5.72 16.03 15.71
N ALA A 271 -6.61 16.82 15.10
CA ALA A 271 -7.20 18.00 15.69
C ALA A 271 -8.72 17.96 15.50
N PRO A 272 -9.52 18.45 16.47
CA PRO A 272 -10.96 18.58 16.30
C PRO A 272 -11.30 19.41 15.05
N PRO A 273 -12.27 18.99 14.23
CA PRO A 273 -12.68 19.78 13.07
C PRO A 273 -13.17 21.19 13.48
N THR A 274 -12.85 22.20 12.68
CA THR A 274 -13.33 23.57 12.91
C THR A 274 -14.85 23.68 12.66
N LYS A 275 -15.47 24.80 13.05
CA LYS A 275 -16.90 25.02 12.79
C LYS A 275 -17.21 25.02 11.29
N GLU A 276 -16.29 25.57 10.49
CA GLU A 276 -16.39 25.62 9.04
C GLU A 276 -16.30 24.22 8.44
N GLN A 277 -15.37 23.39 8.94
CA GLN A 277 -15.26 21.99 8.52
C GLN A 277 -16.51 21.20 8.88
N LEU A 278 -17.05 21.35 10.10
CA LEU A 278 -18.28 20.68 10.51
C LEU A 278 -19.50 21.11 9.66
N ALA A 279 -19.52 22.36 9.19
CA ALA A 279 -20.56 22.87 8.31
C ALA A 279 -20.45 22.32 6.86
N ASP A 280 -19.23 22.02 6.40
CA ASP A 280 -18.98 21.35 5.12
C ASP A 280 -18.06 20.12 5.26
N PRO A 281 -18.62 18.94 5.56
CA PRO A 281 -17.86 17.70 5.71
C PRO A 281 -17.02 17.29 4.50
N LYS A 282 -17.36 17.78 3.30
CA LYS A 282 -16.57 17.52 2.08
C LYS A 282 -15.19 18.14 2.16
N SER A 283 -15.05 19.29 2.84
CA SER A 283 -13.79 20.04 2.96
C SER A 283 -12.66 19.31 3.68
N TYR A 284 -13.00 18.32 4.53
CA TYR A 284 -12.02 17.56 5.32
C TYR A 284 -12.17 16.04 5.16
N ALA A 285 -12.92 15.60 4.15
CA ALA A 285 -13.08 14.19 3.85
C ALA A 285 -11.77 13.57 3.35
N ASP A 286 -11.40 12.44 3.94
CA ASP A 286 -10.32 11.61 3.46
C ASP A 286 -10.80 10.72 2.32
N CYS A 287 -10.37 11.06 1.11
CA CYS A 287 -10.64 10.30 -0.11
C CYS A 287 -9.43 9.54 -0.62
N THR A 288 -8.54 9.16 0.32
CA THR A 288 -7.31 8.40 0.05
C THR A 288 -7.34 7.08 0.79
N HIS A 289 -7.61 7.10 2.10
CA HIS A 289 -7.60 5.90 2.92
C HIS A 289 -8.92 5.15 2.88
N TRP A 290 -8.87 3.85 3.15
CA TRP A 290 -10.00 2.93 3.03
C TRP A 290 -10.57 2.53 4.38
N CYS A 291 -11.89 2.36 4.45
CA CYS A 291 -12.52 1.70 5.58
C CYS A 291 -12.10 0.22 5.67
N LEU A 292 -12.08 -0.32 6.89
CA LEU A 292 -11.94 -1.75 7.17
C LEU A 292 -13.15 -2.26 7.99
N PRO A 293 -13.80 -3.38 7.61
CA PRO A 293 -13.57 -4.18 6.40
C PRO A 293 -13.92 -3.40 5.12
N GLY A 294 -13.28 -3.72 3.99
CA GLY A 294 -13.43 -2.94 2.77
C GLY A 294 -12.47 -3.33 1.64
N VAL A 295 -12.10 -2.34 0.82
CA VAL A 295 -11.25 -2.52 -0.38
C VAL A 295 -9.94 -3.26 -0.10
N PRO A 296 -9.21 -2.99 1.00
CA PRO A 296 -7.99 -3.74 1.32
C PRO A 296 -8.20 -5.24 1.60
N ASP A 297 -9.41 -5.67 1.97
CA ASP A 297 -9.73 -7.10 2.11
C ASP A 297 -9.64 -7.79 0.73
N ALA A 298 -10.18 -7.14 -0.31
CA ALA A 298 -10.11 -7.65 -1.68
C ALA A 298 -8.67 -7.66 -2.23
N TRP A 299 -7.83 -6.69 -1.83
CA TRP A 299 -6.40 -6.73 -2.15
C TRP A 299 -5.70 -7.93 -1.52
N ASN A 300 -6.08 -8.31 -0.30
CA ASN A 300 -5.57 -9.50 0.37
C ASN A 300 -6.11 -10.80 -0.22
N GLU A 301 -7.34 -10.82 -0.74
CA GLU A 301 -7.85 -11.94 -1.53
C GLU A 301 -7.02 -12.15 -2.81
N LEU A 302 -6.68 -11.07 -3.53
CA LEU A 302 -5.80 -11.13 -4.70
C LEU A 302 -4.38 -11.58 -4.34
N LEU A 303 -3.81 -11.04 -3.26
CA LEU A 303 -2.49 -11.45 -2.78
C LEU A 303 -2.47 -12.94 -2.38
N TYR A 304 -3.50 -13.39 -1.66
CA TYR A 304 -3.70 -14.81 -1.33
C TYR A 304 -3.72 -15.66 -2.60
N TRP A 305 -4.50 -15.25 -3.60
CA TRP A 305 -4.59 -15.98 -4.85
C TRP A 305 -3.23 -16.03 -5.59
N LYS A 306 -2.51 -14.91 -5.68
CA LYS A 306 -1.15 -14.86 -6.26
C LYS A 306 -0.16 -15.75 -5.50
N ILE A 307 -0.35 -15.91 -4.19
CA ILE A 307 0.43 -16.84 -3.38
C ILE A 307 0.09 -18.29 -3.78
N PHE A 308 -1.18 -18.71 -3.74
CA PHE A 308 -1.50 -20.13 -3.89
C PHE A 308 -1.68 -20.62 -5.34
N PHE A 309 -1.92 -19.71 -6.29
CA PHE A 309 -2.25 -20.02 -7.69
C PHE A 309 -1.40 -19.20 -8.68
N PRO A 310 -0.06 -19.35 -8.68
CA PRO A 310 0.83 -18.52 -9.50
C PRO A 310 0.76 -18.82 -11.02
N ALA A 311 0.18 -19.94 -11.43
CA ALA A 311 0.13 -20.36 -12.84
C ALA A 311 -0.81 -19.52 -13.73
N SER A 312 -1.58 -18.63 -13.14
CA SER A 312 -2.57 -17.80 -13.81
C SER A 312 -2.14 -16.32 -13.92
N ASP A 313 -0.87 -16.03 -13.68
CA ASP A 313 -0.20 -14.76 -13.95
C ASP A 313 0.13 -14.62 -15.44
N GLN A 314 -0.90 -14.47 -16.28
CA GLN A 314 -0.70 -13.99 -17.66
C GLN A 314 -0.87 -12.47 -17.69
N ALA A 315 0.26 -11.79 -17.94
CA ALA A 315 0.45 -10.42 -18.44
C ALA A 315 -0.31 -9.26 -17.76
N LEU A 316 0.44 -8.21 -17.42
CA LEU A 316 -0.11 -6.87 -17.20
C LEU A 316 -0.85 -6.36 -18.44
#